data_AF-A0A5C3QW48-F1
#
_entry.id   AF-A0A5C3QW48-F1
#
_cell.length_a   1.000
_cell.length_b   1.000
_cell.length_c   1.000
_cell.angle_alpha   90.00
_cell.angle_beta   90.00
_cell.angle_gamma   90.00
#
_symmetry.space_group_name_H-M   'P 1'
#
loop_
_entity.id
_entity.type
_entity.pdbx_description
1 polymer ?
#
loop_
_entity_poly.entity_id
_entity_poly.type
_entity_poly.pdbx_seq_one_letter_code
_entity_poly.pdbx_strand_id
1 'polypeptide(L)'
;MSIGAVPSIALPAPQSWFPGHMRKFASSLPHLLTKTDVVLELRDARLPLTSINRSLEGAIRQWRAENGWHPTDADDDTLRSKPCEHIVVFNKRDLVPSWGIEPFRQAMRTKFPSQRSIFASYNKQADIKELNKHLVDVAKRYPHALEMNIMVVGMPNVGKSTLLNTLRHVGIKGHTSKALRTSANPGHTRALSTRLKLSEAPLIYAYDSPGVMLPYLGRGPEGAERGLKLALIAGIKEGLYDMEALAAYIQYKLNVLNPISPAYLDLLSPGSKPITDLYELLEQVALRMGMVRRGAQPDLERAAVHIVRWWRSEGSLRMSSANPSDPKSNQKTYAWGFDFEWEARARTGGGMQIGGDSGAAPTTRDDSVAWIQVDMERCIDRYLETRATDDELENDISPTQEKKVALQERKDKRAAKWAKRSTRNW
;
A
#
# COMPACT_ATOMS: atom_id res chain seq x y z
N MET A 1 -1.03 -22.06 26.52
CA MET A 1 -2.51 -22.16 26.49
C MET A 1 -2.99 -21.23 25.40
N SER A 2 -3.81 -21.74 24.46
CA SER A 2 -4.40 -20.92 23.39
C SER A 2 -5.42 -19.95 23.98
N ILE A 3 -5.58 -18.77 23.38
CA ILE A 3 -6.81 -18.00 23.55
C ILE A 3 -7.98 -18.87 23.03
N GLY A 4 -9.12 -18.82 23.74
CA GLY A 4 -10.38 -19.40 23.25
C GLY A 4 -10.96 -18.60 22.08
N ALA A 5 -12.26 -18.33 22.08
CA ALA A 5 -12.87 -17.46 21.07
C ALA A 5 -12.33 -16.03 21.22
N VAL A 6 -11.74 -15.47 20.16
CA VAL A 6 -11.31 -14.07 20.13
C VAL A 6 -12.55 -13.20 19.92
N PRO A 7 -12.91 -12.30 20.85
CA PRO A 7 -14.11 -11.47 20.71
C PRO A 7 -13.96 -10.53 19.51
N SER A 8 -15.04 -10.35 18.76
CA SER A 8 -15.07 -9.37 17.68
C SER A 8 -15.01 -7.95 18.26
N ILE A 9 -14.40 -7.04 17.51
CA ILE A 9 -14.28 -5.63 17.88
C ILE A 9 -15.19 -4.77 17.01
N ALA A 10 -15.80 -3.74 17.61
CA ALA A 10 -16.52 -2.73 16.86
C ALA A 10 -15.52 -1.79 16.17
N LEU A 11 -15.59 -1.69 14.85
CA LEU A 11 -14.69 -0.82 14.09
C LEU A 11 -15.26 0.61 14.03
N PRO A 12 -14.43 1.65 14.22
CA PRO A 12 -14.87 3.02 14.08
C PRO A 12 -15.27 3.31 12.63
N ALA A 13 -16.24 4.22 12.44
CA ALA A 13 -16.66 4.63 11.11
C ALA A 13 -15.47 5.17 10.29
N PRO A 14 -15.37 4.83 8.98
CA PRO A 14 -14.23 5.25 8.17
C PRO A 14 -14.21 6.77 8.03
N GLN A 15 -13.10 7.39 8.45
CA GLN A 15 -12.89 8.81 8.21
C GLN A 15 -12.36 9.04 6.79
N SER A 16 -13.16 9.66 5.94
CA SER A 16 -12.69 10.10 4.62
C SER A 16 -11.70 11.26 4.76
N TRP A 17 -10.47 11.06 4.29
CA TRP A 17 -9.43 12.09 4.25
C TRP A 17 -8.99 12.37 2.82
N PHE A 18 -9.64 13.34 2.18
CA PHE A 18 -9.33 13.75 0.81
C PHE A 18 -9.24 15.28 0.70
N PRO A 19 -8.15 15.89 1.21
CA PRO A 19 -7.97 17.34 1.21
C PRO A 19 -7.89 17.93 -0.21
N GLY A 20 -8.19 19.23 -0.33
CA GLY A 20 -8.34 19.92 -1.63
C GLY A 20 -7.13 19.84 -2.57
N HIS A 21 -5.91 19.74 -2.04
CA HIS A 21 -4.71 19.57 -2.88
C HIS A 21 -4.67 18.20 -3.57
N MET A 22 -5.19 17.13 -2.93
CA MET A 22 -5.32 15.81 -3.55
C MET A 22 -6.36 15.82 -4.65
N ARG A 23 -7.50 16.49 -4.41
CA ARG A 23 -8.54 16.68 -5.43
C ARG A 23 -7.99 17.44 -6.63
N LYS A 24 -7.27 18.55 -6.39
CA LYS A 24 -6.64 19.32 -7.46
C LYS A 24 -5.68 18.47 -8.27
N PHE A 25 -4.84 17.67 -7.61
CA PHE A 25 -3.92 16.77 -8.31
C PHE A 25 -4.69 15.71 -9.14
N ALA A 26 -5.67 15.03 -8.54
CA ALA A 26 -6.48 14.02 -9.23
C ALA A 26 -7.19 14.60 -10.47
N SER A 27 -7.77 15.79 -10.37
CA SER A 27 -8.39 16.48 -11.51
C SER A 27 -7.38 16.90 -12.58
N SER A 28 -6.12 17.19 -12.20
CA SER A 28 -5.06 17.57 -13.15
C SER A 28 -4.32 16.38 -13.76
N LEU A 29 -4.51 15.17 -13.23
CA LEU A 29 -3.76 13.98 -13.60
C LEU A 29 -3.79 13.67 -15.11
N PRO A 30 -4.95 13.73 -15.82
CA PRO A 30 -4.97 13.48 -17.25
C PRO A 30 -4.05 14.42 -18.05
N HIS A 31 -4.02 15.71 -17.67
CA HIS A 31 -3.13 16.68 -18.31
C HIS A 31 -1.65 16.37 -18.01
N LEU A 32 -1.31 15.94 -16.79
CA LEU A 32 0.06 15.58 -16.43
C LEU A 32 0.54 14.33 -17.18
N LEU A 33 -0.35 13.36 -17.40
CA LEU A 33 -0.05 12.13 -18.14
C LEU A 33 0.36 12.40 -19.60
N THR A 34 -0.15 13.47 -20.23
CA THR A 34 0.27 13.85 -21.60
C THR A 34 1.78 14.09 -21.72
N LYS A 35 2.42 14.58 -20.65
CA LYS A 35 3.86 14.89 -20.54
C LYS A 35 4.66 13.78 -19.86
N THR A 36 4.02 12.65 -19.56
CA THR A 36 4.64 11.52 -18.86
C THR A 36 4.93 10.40 -19.86
N ASP A 37 6.09 9.77 -19.72
CA ASP A 37 6.48 8.58 -20.49
C ASP A 37 6.32 7.30 -19.66
N VAL A 38 6.64 7.39 -18.36
CA VAL A 38 6.51 6.29 -17.41
C VAL A 38 5.74 6.75 -16.18
N VAL A 39 4.67 6.03 -15.84
CA VAL A 39 4.01 6.17 -14.54
C VAL A 39 4.62 5.18 -13.57
N LEU A 40 5.23 5.69 -12.51
CA LEU A 40 5.77 4.89 -11.41
C LEU A 40 4.79 4.98 -10.23
N GLU A 41 3.93 3.97 -10.11
CA GLU A 41 2.95 3.89 -9.03
C GLU A 41 3.56 3.23 -7.80
N LEU A 42 3.62 3.95 -6.68
CA LEU A 42 4.12 3.39 -5.42
C LEU A 42 2.97 2.93 -4.53
N ARG A 43 3.08 1.68 -4.10
CA ARG A 43 2.21 1.04 -3.10
C ARG A 43 3.03 0.64 -1.88
N ASP A 44 2.38 0.56 -0.72
CA ASP A 44 3.02 0.02 0.49
C ASP A 44 2.92 -1.51 0.44
N ALA A 45 4.06 -2.21 0.47
CA ALA A 45 4.12 -3.66 0.31
C ALA A 45 3.30 -4.43 1.36
N ARG A 46 3.00 -3.81 2.52
CA ARG A 46 2.20 -4.44 3.58
C ARG A 46 0.70 -4.47 3.28
N LEU A 47 0.22 -3.55 2.44
CA LEU A 47 -1.20 -3.48 2.04
C LEU A 47 -1.34 -3.29 0.53
N PRO A 48 -0.89 -4.26 -0.27
CA PRO A 48 -0.81 -4.12 -1.72
C PRO A 48 -2.18 -4.09 -2.42
N LEU A 49 -3.23 -4.65 -1.81
CA LEU A 49 -4.60 -4.63 -2.35
C LEU A 49 -5.38 -3.42 -1.82
N THR A 50 -5.38 -3.21 -0.50
CA THR A 50 -6.10 -2.09 0.12
C THR A 50 -5.57 -0.73 -0.36
N SER A 51 -4.31 -0.64 -0.80
CA SER A 51 -3.73 0.58 -1.36
C SER A 51 -4.07 0.88 -2.83
N ILE A 52 -4.79 -0.01 -3.53
CA ILE A 52 -5.17 0.17 -4.95
C ILE A 52 -6.10 1.35 -5.11
N ASN A 53 -5.65 2.38 -5.82
CA ASN A 53 -6.47 3.55 -6.14
C ASN A 53 -7.05 3.44 -7.55
N ARG A 54 -8.30 2.96 -7.65
CA ARG A 54 -9.03 2.78 -8.93
C ARG A 54 -9.13 4.05 -9.77
N SER A 55 -9.25 5.21 -9.14
CA SER A 55 -9.31 6.48 -9.88
C SER A 55 -7.98 6.79 -10.61
N LEU A 56 -6.85 6.43 -9.99
CA LEU A 56 -5.54 6.53 -10.63
C LEU A 56 -5.39 5.45 -11.72
N GLU A 57 -5.74 4.20 -11.41
CA GLU A 57 -5.64 3.10 -12.38
C GLU A 57 -6.49 3.36 -13.63
N GLY A 58 -7.70 3.87 -13.48
CA GLY A 58 -8.58 4.24 -14.59
C GLY A 58 -7.95 5.30 -15.49
N ALA A 59 -7.42 6.37 -14.90
CA ALA A 59 -6.74 7.42 -15.65
C ALA A 59 -5.47 6.92 -16.37
N ILE A 60 -4.68 6.06 -15.71
CA ILE A 60 -3.47 5.46 -16.29
C ILE A 60 -3.84 4.51 -17.43
N ARG A 61 -4.87 3.67 -17.25
CA ARG A 61 -5.36 2.74 -18.28
C ARG A 61 -5.86 3.50 -19.51
N GLN A 62 -6.63 4.58 -19.32
CA GLN A 62 -7.10 5.43 -20.40
C GLN A 62 -5.91 6.05 -21.15
N TRP A 63 -4.96 6.65 -20.42
CA TRP A 63 -3.75 7.21 -21.02
C TRP A 63 -2.95 6.17 -21.82
N ARG A 64 -2.78 4.95 -21.30
CA ARG A 64 -2.11 3.86 -22.02
C ARG A 64 -2.84 3.52 -23.33
N ALA A 65 -4.16 3.34 -23.26
CA ALA A 65 -4.98 3.00 -24.42
C ALA A 65 -4.92 4.12 -25.50
N GLU A 66 -5.02 5.39 -25.10
CA GLU A 66 -4.90 6.55 -26.00
C GLU A 66 -3.53 6.65 -26.69
N ASN A 67 -2.50 6.04 -26.11
CA ASN A 67 -1.14 5.99 -26.68
C ASN A 67 -0.82 4.62 -27.31
N GLY A 68 -1.84 3.86 -27.70
CA GLY A 68 -1.68 2.62 -28.47
C GLY A 68 -1.12 1.44 -27.68
N TRP A 69 -1.20 1.48 -26.35
CA TRP A 69 -0.84 0.32 -25.53
C TRP A 69 -2.01 -0.66 -25.46
N HIS A 70 -1.76 -1.94 -25.77
CA HIS A 70 -2.72 -3.02 -25.64
C HIS A 70 -2.24 -4.09 -24.63
N PRO A 71 -3.14 -4.71 -23.84
CA PRO A 71 -2.78 -5.74 -22.86
C PRO A 71 -2.02 -6.96 -23.38
N THR A 72 -2.21 -7.31 -24.64
CA THR A 72 -1.52 -8.44 -25.29
C THR A 72 -0.12 -8.09 -25.79
N ASP A 73 0.21 -6.80 -25.85
CA ASP A 73 1.44 -6.27 -26.46
C ASP A 73 2.49 -5.96 -25.39
N ALA A 74 2.46 -6.74 -24.30
CA ALA A 74 3.28 -6.50 -23.11
C ALA A 74 4.79 -6.56 -23.42
N ASP A 75 5.19 -7.21 -24.51
CA ASP A 75 6.59 -7.40 -24.91
C ASP A 75 6.94 -6.92 -26.33
N ASP A 76 5.96 -6.52 -27.17
CA ASP A 76 6.24 -5.96 -28.51
C ASP A 76 6.20 -4.42 -28.48
N ASP A 77 7.36 -3.85 -28.13
CA ASP A 77 7.57 -2.41 -27.97
C ASP A 77 7.92 -1.71 -29.30
N THR A 78 8.05 -2.48 -30.40
CA THR A 78 8.71 -2.03 -31.64
C THR A 78 7.88 -1.03 -32.46
N LEU A 79 6.57 -0.97 -32.22
CA LEU A 79 5.65 -0.13 -32.98
C LEU A 79 5.23 1.17 -32.26
N ARG A 80 5.61 1.35 -30.98
CA ARG A 80 5.20 2.52 -30.20
C ARG A 80 6.19 3.68 -30.36
N SER A 81 5.66 4.88 -30.62
CA SER A 81 6.45 6.11 -30.65
C SER A 81 6.80 6.64 -29.26
N LYS A 82 6.16 6.13 -28.20
CA LYS A 82 6.29 6.59 -26.82
C LYS A 82 6.22 5.41 -25.81
N PRO A 83 7.01 5.43 -24.71
CA PRO A 83 7.06 4.34 -23.73
C PRO A 83 5.71 3.94 -23.13
N CYS A 84 4.94 4.92 -22.67
CA CYS A 84 3.65 4.74 -22.00
C CYS A 84 3.60 3.58 -20.98
N GLU A 85 4.67 3.45 -20.19
CA GLU A 85 4.86 2.34 -19.25
C GLU A 85 4.16 2.60 -17.91
N HIS A 86 3.58 1.56 -17.33
CA HIS A 86 3.02 1.58 -15.97
C HIS A 86 3.72 0.54 -15.11
N ILE A 87 4.54 1.02 -14.18
CA ILE A 87 5.31 0.20 -13.26
C ILE A 87 4.76 0.41 -11.86
N VAL A 88 4.34 -0.67 -11.20
CA VAL A 88 3.90 -0.68 -9.82
C VAL A 88 5.06 -1.10 -8.93
N VAL A 89 5.47 -0.20 -8.04
CA VAL A 89 6.53 -0.42 -7.05
C VAL A 89 5.91 -0.67 -5.68
N PHE A 90 6.02 -1.90 -5.19
CA PHE A 90 5.72 -2.26 -3.81
C PHE A 90 6.89 -1.85 -2.93
N ASN A 91 6.82 -0.61 -2.42
CA ASN A 91 7.83 -0.02 -1.56
C ASN A 91 7.74 -0.55 -0.13
N LYS A 92 8.81 -0.37 0.66
CA LYS A 92 8.97 -0.92 2.02
C LYS A 92 9.00 -2.46 2.02
N ARG A 93 9.64 -3.04 0.99
CA ARG A 93 9.89 -4.49 0.85
C ARG A 93 10.54 -5.11 2.10
N ASP A 94 11.29 -4.33 2.87
CA ASP A 94 11.93 -4.75 4.12
C ASP A 94 10.93 -5.04 5.26
N LEU A 95 9.68 -4.58 5.14
CA LEU A 95 8.63 -4.79 6.16
C LEU A 95 7.69 -5.97 5.84
N VAL A 96 8.05 -6.79 4.84
CA VAL A 96 7.29 -7.97 4.40
C VAL A 96 8.23 -9.16 4.21
N PRO A 97 7.74 -10.40 4.37
CA PRO A 97 8.61 -11.56 4.34
C PRO A 97 9.12 -11.86 2.93
N SER A 98 10.35 -12.34 2.82
CA SER A 98 10.95 -12.69 1.52
C SER A 98 10.27 -13.90 0.86
N TRP A 99 9.72 -14.84 1.64
CA TRP A 99 9.13 -16.08 1.13
C TRP A 99 7.93 -15.84 0.22
N GLY A 100 7.12 -14.80 0.48
CA GLY A 100 5.91 -14.54 -0.29
C GLY A 100 6.10 -13.57 -1.46
N ILE A 101 7.29 -12.96 -1.63
CA ILE A 101 7.52 -11.99 -2.71
C ILE A 101 7.28 -12.61 -4.09
N GLU A 102 7.89 -13.76 -4.37
CA GLU A 102 7.77 -14.39 -5.68
C GLU A 102 6.36 -14.97 -5.93
N PRO A 103 5.74 -15.72 -5.00
CA PRO A 103 4.34 -16.12 -5.12
C PRO A 103 3.40 -14.93 -5.38
N PHE A 104 3.61 -13.82 -4.66
CA PHE A 104 2.82 -12.60 -4.85
C PHE A 104 3.03 -12.01 -6.24
N ARG A 105 4.28 -11.96 -6.75
CA ARG A 105 4.55 -11.45 -8.10
C ARG A 105 3.86 -12.30 -9.17
N GLN A 106 3.83 -13.62 -8.99
CA GLN A 106 3.14 -14.52 -9.91
C GLN A 106 1.63 -14.31 -9.84
N ALA A 107 1.05 -14.25 -8.64
CA ALA A 107 -0.38 -13.97 -8.45
C ALA A 107 -0.80 -12.62 -9.07
N MET A 108 -0.01 -11.56 -8.85
CA MET A 108 -0.26 -10.25 -9.45
C MET A 108 -0.11 -10.25 -10.98
N ARG A 109 0.82 -11.02 -11.54
CA ARG A 109 0.94 -11.18 -13.00
C ARG A 109 -0.28 -11.89 -13.59
N THR A 110 -0.80 -12.92 -12.92
CA THR A 110 -2.02 -13.63 -13.33
C THR A 110 -3.23 -12.71 -13.30
N LYS A 111 -3.42 -11.97 -12.20
CA LYS A 111 -4.65 -11.18 -11.95
C LYS A 111 -4.59 -9.75 -12.53
N PHE A 112 -3.40 -9.20 -12.68
CA PHE A 112 -3.15 -7.86 -13.22
C PHE A 112 -2.05 -7.91 -14.30
N PRO A 113 -2.25 -8.60 -15.43
CA PRO A 113 -1.24 -8.83 -16.46
C PRO A 113 -0.71 -7.52 -17.10
N SER A 114 -1.49 -6.45 -17.02
CA SER A 114 -1.09 -5.12 -17.49
C SER A 114 -0.10 -4.40 -16.58
N GLN A 115 0.10 -4.88 -15.34
CA GLN A 115 0.91 -4.22 -14.32
C GLN A 115 2.27 -4.88 -14.18
N ARG A 116 3.33 -4.12 -14.41
CA ARG A 116 4.70 -4.57 -14.10
C ARG A 116 5.00 -4.32 -12.63
N SER A 117 5.07 -5.39 -11.85
CA SER A 117 5.31 -5.33 -10.40
C SER A 117 6.79 -5.46 -10.04
N ILE A 118 7.31 -4.49 -9.28
CA ILE A 118 8.68 -4.45 -8.72
C ILE A 118 8.59 -4.24 -7.20
N PHE A 119 9.43 -4.91 -6.43
CA PHE A 119 9.56 -4.67 -5.00
C PHE A 119 10.80 -3.82 -4.72
N ALA A 120 10.66 -2.83 -3.84
CA ALA A 120 11.81 -2.03 -3.45
C ALA A 120 11.77 -1.62 -1.98
N SER A 121 12.96 -1.40 -1.41
CA SER A 121 13.11 -0.57 -0.23
C SER A 121 14.29 0.38 -0.36
N TYR A 122 14.10 1.60 0.13
CA TYR A 122 15.12 2.65 0.09
C TYR A 122 16.39 2.30 0.90
N ASN A 123 16.27 1.42 1.90
CA ASN A 123 17.39 0.94 2.71
C ASN A 123 18.13 -0.25 2.08
N LYS A 124 17.65 -0.80 0.96
CA LYS A 124 18.28 -1.91 0.22
C LYS A 124 18.84 -1.40 -1.09
N GLN A 125 20.15 -1.18 -1.15
CA GLN A 125 20.80 -0.62 -2.34
C GLN A 125 20.59 -1.49 -3.60
N ALA A 126 20.51 -2.82 -3.45
CA ALA A 126 20.24 -3.75 -4.55
C ALA A 126 18.88 -3.47 -5.21
N ASP A 127 17.83 -3.29 -4.41
CA ASP A 127 16.47 -2.99 -4.90
C ASP A 127 16.44 -1.69 -5.72
N ILE A 128 17.11 -0.65 -5.23
CA ILE A 128 17.14 0.66 -5.91
C ILE A 128 17.97 0.60 -7.20
N LYS A 129 19.08 -0.15 -7.19
CA LYS A 129 19.88 -0.39 -8.40
C LYS A 129 19.09 -1.18 -9.44
N GLU A 130 18.33 -2.18 -9.04
CA GLU A 130 17.45 -2.95 -9.92
C GLU A 130 16.35 -2.05 -10.52
N LEU A 131 15.66 -1.26 -9.70
CA LEU A 131 14.66 -0.30 -10.18
C LEU A 131 15.26 0.74 -11.13
N ASN A 132 16.42 1.33 -10.79
CA ASN A 132 17.11 2.28 -11.65
C ASN A 132 17.51 1.64 -12.99
N LYS A 133 18.02 0.40 -12.96
CA LYS A 133 18.36 -0.36 -14.17
C LYS A 133 17.11 -0.53 -15.05
N HIS A 134 15.97 -0.93 -14.48
CA HIS A 134 14.72 -1.05 -15.23
C HIS A 134 14.32 0.26 -15.91
N LEU A 135 14.38 1.39 -15.19
CA LEU A 135 14.06 2.70 -15.79
C LEU A 135 15.02 3.07 -16.92
N VAL A 136 16.32 2.77 -16.77
CA VAL A 136 17.31 2.96 -17.82
C VAL A 136 17.05 2.06 -19.02
N ASP A 137 16.67 0.80 -18.79
CA ASP A 137 16.34 -0.15 -19.87
C ASP A 137 15.09 0.29 -20.63
N VAL A 138 14.07 0.83 -19.94
CA VAL A 138 12.92 1.47 -20.60
C VAL A 138 13.39 2.63 -21.49
N ALA A 139 14.18 3.56 -20.97
CA ALA A 139 14.68 4.69 -21.76
C ALA A 139 15.49 4.26 -22.99
N LYS A 140 16.30 3.21 -22.87
CA LYS A 140 17.12 2.68 -23.97
C LYS A 140 16.32 2.04 -25.10
N ARG A 141 15.12 1.51 -24.82
CA ARG A 141 14.21 1.00 -25.86
C ARG A 141 13.68 2.11 -26.78
N TYR A 142 13.80 3.37 -26.34
CA TYR A 142 13.32 4.55 -27.06
C TYR A 142 14.48 5.50 -27.39
N PRO A 143 15.46 5.10 -28.22
CA PRO A 143 16.67 5.86 -28.48
C PRO A 143 16.43 7.22 -29.17
N HIS A 144 15.26 7.38 -29.82
CA HIS A 144 14.86 8.63 -30.45
C HIS A 144 14.29 9.66 -29.46
N ALA A 145 13.94 9.25 -28.24
CA ALA A 145 13.49 10.16 -27.20
C ALA A 145 14.69 10.90 -26.61
N LEU A 146 14.66 12.24 -26.65
CA LEU A 146 15.73 13.08 -26.09
C LEU A 146 15.87 12.90 -24.56
N GLU A 147 14.76 12.58 -23.91
CA GLU A 147 14.64 12.44 -22.47
C GLU A 147 13.43 11.59 -22.12
N MET A 148 13.47 10.96 -20.95
CA MET A 148 12.35 10.22 -20.37
C MET A 148 11.82 10.94 -19.13
N ASN A 149 10.51 11.17 -19.09
CA ASN A 149 9.81 11.84 -18.00
C ASN A 149 8.97 10.83 -17.20
N ILE A 150 9.31 10.69 -15.92
CA ILE A 150 8.64 9.78 -14.97
C ILE A 150 7.70 10.58 -14.07
N MET A 151 6.45 10.17 -13.96
CA MET A 151 5.56 10.68 -12.92
C MET A 151 5.41 9.65 -11.80
N VAL A 152 5.79 10.03 -10.58
CA VAL A 152 5.66 9.16 -9.41
C VAL A 152 4.32 9.44 -8.73
N VAL A 153 3.45 8.43 -8.66
CA VAL A 153 2.11 8.52 -8.05
C VAL A 153 1.94 7.51 -6.92
N GLY A 154 0.89 7.66 -6.12
CA GLY A 154 0.57 6.73 -5.02
C GLY A 154 0.10 7.44 -3.76
N MET A 155 -0.36 6.65 -2.79
CA MET A 155 -0.96 7.18 -1.56
C MET A 155 0.03 8.04 -0.74
N PRO A 156 -0.46 8.87 0.19
CA PRO A 156 0.40 9.54 1.17
C PRO A 156 1.27 8.54 1.94
N ASN A 157 2.48 8.96 2.32
CA ASN A 157 3.43 8.18 3.14
C ASN A 157 3.89 6.80 2.62
N VAL A 158 3.60 6.45 1.36
CA VAL A 158 4.17 5.26 0.69
C VAL A 158 5.66 5.42 0.39
N GLY A 159 6.22 6.64 0.47
CA GLY A 159 7.66 6.90 0.33
C GLY A 159 8.11 7.48 -1.01
N LYS A 160 7.23 8.13 -1.78
CA LYS A 160 7.54 8.73 -3.10
C LYS A 160 8.78 9.64 -3.10
N SER A 161 8.77 10.67 -2.28
CA SER A 161 9.88 11.63 -2.20
C SER A 161 11.18 10.98 -1.68
N THR A 162 11.08 9.98 -0.80
CA THR A 162 12.23 9.21 -0.32
C THR A 162 12.83 8.35 -1.42
N LEU A 163 11.99 7.63 -2.17
CA LEU A 163 12.42 6.80 -3.29
C LEU A 163 13.12 7.66 -4.35
N LEU A 164 12.56 8.81 -4.71
CA LEU A 164 13.14 9.73 -5.70
C LEU A 164 14.51 10.28 -5.28
N ASN A 165 14.67 10.69 -4.02
CA ASN A 165 15.99 11.08 -3.52
C ASN A 165 17.02 9.93 -3.61
N THR A 166 16.58 8.70 -3.34
CA THR A 166 17.44 7.51 -3.35
C THR A 166 17.80 7.08 -4.78
N LEU A 167 16.83 7.10 -5.71
CA LEU A 167 17.06 6.86 -7.13
C LEU A 167 18.03 7.89 -7.72
N ARG A 168 17.86 9.18 -7.38
CA ARG A 168 18.78 10.24 -7.81
C ARG A 168 20.21 9.97 -7.34
N HIS A 169 20.38 9.53 -6.10
CA HIS A 169 21.69 9.19 -5.55
C HIS A 169 22.37 8.02 -6.26
N VAL A 170 21.58 7.04 -6.72
CA VAL A 170 22.09 5.87 -7.46
C VAL A 170 22.36 6.19 -8.93
N GLY A 171 21.50 6.98 -9.57
CA GLY A 171 21.55 7.24 -11.02
C GLY A 171 22.43 8.41 -11.45
N ILE A 172 22.81 9.32 -10.55
CA ILE A 172 23.76 10.41 -10.83
C ILE A 172 25.11 10.11 -10.20
N LYS A 173 26.20 10.27 -10.96
CA LYS A 173 27.55 10.08 -10.45
C LYS A 173 27.93 11.19 -9.46
N GLY A 174 28.54 10.81 -8.34
CA GLY A 174 29.04 11.74 -7.33
C GLY A 174 28.03 12.06 -6.22
N HIS A 175 28.34 13.07 -5.41
CA HIS A 175 27.49 13.44 -4.27
C HIS A 175 26.24 14.20 -4.72
N THR A 176 25.09 13.70 -4.31
CA THR A 176 23.78 14.33 -4.57
C THR A 176 23.15 14.79 -3.27
N SER A 177 22.96 16.09 -3.09
CA SER A 177 22.18 16.61 -1.97
C SER A 177 20.71 16.17 -2.04
N LYS A 178 20.05 16.09 -0.89
CA LYS A 178 18.63 15.76 -0.79
C LYS A 178 17.79 16.87 -1.45
N ALA A 179 17.13 16.54 -2.55
CA ALA A 179 16.39 17.51 -3.35
C ALA A 179 14.94 17.67 -2.90
N LEU A 180 14.30 16.58 -2.49
CA LEU A 180 12.90 16.57 -2.04
C LEU A 180 12.82 16.49 -0.52
N ARG A 181 11.99 17.34 0.08
CA ARG A 181 11.67 17.27 1.51
C ARG A 181 10.79 16.04 1.80
N THR A 182 11.03 15.37 2.92
CA THR A 182 10.30 14.16 3.34
C THR A 182 9.75 14.36 4.74
N SER A 183 8.56 13.81 5.02
CA SER A 183 7.99 13.79 6.36
C SER A 183 7.23 12.49 6.57
N ALA A 184 7.12 12.05 7.83
CA ALA A 184 6.21 10.97 8.22
C ALA A 184 4.75 11.43 8.27
N ASN A 185 4.50 12.75 8.22
CA ASN A 185 3.14 13.30 8.20
C ASN A 185 2.60 13.34 6.77
N PRO A 186 1.40 12.78 6.53
CA PRO A 186 0.84 12.73 5.19
C PRO A 186 0.37 14.13 4.75
N GLY A 187 0.37 14.38 3.43
CA GLY A 187 0.05 15.69 2.86
C GLY A 187 1.18 16.73 2.93
N HIS A 188 2.41 16.29 3.17
CA HIS A 188 3.61 17.13 3.14
C HIS A 188 3.91 17.66 1.72
N THR A 189 3.87 16.79 0.71
CA THR A 189 3.94 17.18 -0.71
C THR A 189 2.56 17.65 -1.16
N ARG A 190 2.39 18.97 -1.36
CA ARG A 190 1.09 19.61 -1.68
C ARG A 190 0.94 20.03 -3.15
N ALA A 191 2.02 20.04 -3.90
CA ALA A 191 2.05 20.32 -5.33
C ALA A 191 3.06 19.40 -6.02
N LEU A 192 2.96 19.28 -7.34
CA LEU A 192 3.95 18.59 -8.16
C LEU A 192 5.32 19.24 -7.94
N SER A 193 6.37 18.44 -7.76
CA SER A 193 7.72 18.97 -7.59
C SER A 193 8.22 19.63 -8.88
N THR A 194 9.28 20.42 -8.74
CA THR A 194 10.13 20.75 -9.87
C THR A 194 10.72 19.46 -10.45
N ARG A 195 11.11 19.55 -11.72
CA ARG A 195 11.71 18.45 -12.48
C ARG A 195 13.01 17.98 -11.80
N LEU A 196 13.05 16.71 -11.38
CA LEU A 196 14.21 16.11 -10.70
C LEU A 196 14.97 15.20 -11.65
N LYS A 197 16.25 15.49 -11.93
CA LYS A 197 17.09 14.59 -12.73
C LYS A 197 17.43 13.32 -11.93
N LEU A 198 17.25 12.16 -12.55
CA LEU A 198 17.58 10.85 -11.98
C LEU A 198 18.78 10.19 -12.69
N SER A 199 18.96 10.42 -13.99
CA SER A 199 20.08 9.88 -14.78
C SER A 199 20.55 10.89 -15.82
N GLU A 200 21.84 10.86 -16.13
CA GLU A 200 22.49 11.74 -17.12
C GLU A 200 22.61 11.09 -18.51
N ALA A 201 22.74 9.76 -18.54
CA ALA A 201 22.87 9.00 -19.79
C ALA A 201 22.27 7.59 -19.60
N PRO A 202 21.03 7.32 -20.09
CA PRO A 202 20.14 8.24 -20.79
C PRO A 202 19.57 9.33 -19.86
N LEU A 203 19.09 10.43 -20.44
CA LEU A 203 18.48 11.53 -19.68
C LEU A 203 17.12 11.11 -19.12
N ILE A 204 17.05 11.01 -17.79
CA ILE A 204 15.81 10.63 -17.09
C ILE A 204 15.50 11.69 -16.04
N TYR A 205 14.26 12.16 -16.06
CA TYR A 205 13.72 13.08 -15.08
C TYR A 205 12.46 12.52 -14.44
N ALA A 206 12.19 12.96 -13.21
CA ALA A 206 11.01 12.57 -12.48
C ALA A 206 10.32 13.76 -11.80
N TYR A 207 9.01 13.60 -11.60
CA TYR A 207 8.18 14.52 -10.85
C TYR A 207 7.58 13.79 -9.64
N ASP A 208 7.77 14.37 -8.46
CA ASP A 208 7.11 13.92 -7.23
C ASP A 208 5.71 14.52 -7.16
N SER A 209 4.69 13.70 -6.97
CA SER A 209 3.30 14.15 -6.86
C SER A 209 2.82 14.23 -5.40
N PRO A 210 1.81 15.06 -5.10
CA PRO A 210 1.02 14.91 -3.89
C PRO A 210 0.49 13.49 -3.76
N GLY A 211 0.54 12.92 -2.55
CA GLY A 211 -0.08 11.62 -2.34
C GLY A 211 -1.59 11.69 -2.52
N VAL A 212 -2.16 10.77 -3.28
CA VAL A 212 -3.61 10.72 -3.52
C VAL A 212 -4.19 9.57 -2.70
N MET A 213 -4.94 9.94 -1.67
CA MET A 213 -5.70 8.99 -0.86
C MET A 213 -6.86 8.41 -1.68
N LEU A 214 -7.42 7.27 -1.26
CA LEU A 214 -8.65 6.76 -1.83
C LEU A 214 -9.81 7.76 -1.65
N PRO A 215 -10.56 8.10 -2.71
CA PRO A 215 -11.68 9.04 -2.60
C PRO A 215 -12.81 8.47 -1.74
N TYR A 216 -13.03 7.15 -1.83
CA TYR A 216 -14.04 6.41 -1.10
C TYR A 216 -13.40 5.19 -0.42
N LEU A 217 -13.76 5.00 0.85
CA LEU A 217 -13.26 3.89 1.66
C LEU A 217 -14.26 2.75 1.75
N GLY A 218 -15.50 2.87 1.27
CA GLY A 218 -16.57 1.89 1.51
C GLY A 218 -17.65 2.33 2.47
N ARG A 219 -18.67 1.48 2.58
CA ARG A 219 -19.71 1.52 3.62
C ARG A 219 -19.50 0.37 4.61
N GLY A 220 -20.13 0.49 5.77
CA GLY A 220 -20.20 -0.60 6.74
C GLY A 220 -18.84 -1.06 7.31
N PRO A 221 -18.79 -2.32 7.82
CA PRO A 221 -17.61 -2.88 8.46
C PRO A 221 -16.39 -2.97 7.55
N GLU A 222 -16.59 -3.30 6.27
CA GLU A 222 -15.48 -3.42 5.30
C GLU A 222 -14.81 -2.07 5.04
N GLY A 223 -15.62 -1.00 4.92
CA GLY A 223 -15.07 0.34 4.75
C GLY A 223 -14.33 0.83 5.99
N ALA A 224 -14.86 0.53 7.18
CA ALA A 224 -14.20 0.81 8.45
C ALA A 224 -12.84 0.09 8.56
N GLU A 225 -12.81 -1.20 8.22
CA GLU A 225 -11.58 -2.00 8.24
C GLU A 225 -10.53 -1.45 7.27
N ARG A 226 -10.92 -1.08 6.05
CA ARG A 226 -10.01 -0.43 5.10
C ARG A 226 -9.44 0.88 5.63
N GLY A 227 -10.27 1.69 6.29
CA GLY A 227 -9.82 2.90 6.98
C GLY A 227 -8.74 2.61 8.03
N LEU A 228 -8.94 1.60 8.88
CA LEU A 228 -7.97 1.18 9.88
C LEU A 228 -6.68 0.66 9.25
N LYS A 229 -6.76 -0.24 8.27
CA LYS A 229 -5.61 -0.76 7.51
C LYS A 229 -4.76 0.40 6.96
N LEU A 230 -5.39 1.38 6.31
CA LEU A 230 -4.69 2.53 5.75
C LEU A 230 -4.09 3.45 6.81
N ALA A 231 -4.77 3.65 7.94
CA ALA A 231 -4.24 4.40 9.07
C ALA A 231 -3.01 3.70 9.69
N LEU A 232 -3.00 2.35 9.73
CA LEU A 232 -1.88 1.56 10.25
C LEU A 232 -0.60 1.75 9.43
N ILE A 233 -0.69 1.89 8.11
CA ILE A 233 0.48 2.19 7.26
C ILE A 233 0.83 3.68 7.17
N ALA A 234 0.20 4.51 8.03
CA ALA A 234 0.30 5.97 8.05
C ALA A 234 -0.22 6.65 6.77
N GLY A 235 -1.13 6.02 6.03
CA GLY A 235 -1.74 6.62 4.83
C GLY A 235 -2.69 7.78 5.14
N ILE A 236 -3.17 7.88 6.39
CA ILE A 236 -4.13 8.90 6.84
C ILE A 236 -3.51 9.78 7.92
N LYS A 237 -3.91 11.07 7.94
CA LYS A 237 -3.40 12.07 8.88
C LYS A 237 -3.63 11.63 10.33
N GLU A 238 -2.59 11.74 11.15
CA GLU A 238 -2.68 11.53 12.60
C GLU A 238 -3.72 12.47 13.23
N GLY A 239 -4.47 11.95 14.20
CA GLY A 239 -5.61 12.63 14.83
C GLY A 239 -6.96 12.43 14.13
N LEU A 240 -7.00 11.85 12.91
CA LEU A 240 -8.24 11.38 12.29
C LEU A 240 -8.62 9.95 12.70
N TYR A 241 -7.72 9.28 13.41
CA TYR A 241 -7.96 7.96 13.99
C TYR A 241 -7.46 7.97 15.41
N ASP A 242 -8.17 7.22 16.24
CA ASP A 242 -7.77 6.92 17.60
C ASP A 242 -6.67 5.84 17.60
N MET A 243 -5.61 6.08 18.35
CA MET A 243 -4.47 5.16 18.44
C MET A 243 -4.84 3.93 19.25
N GLU A 244 -5.74 4.04 20.23
CA GLU A 244 -6.24 2.88 20.99
C GLU A 244 -7.06 1.98 20.08
N ALA A 245 -7.96 2.53 19.25
CA ALA A 245 -8.68 1.75 18.23
C ALA A 245 -7.76 1.03 17.24
N LEU A 246 -6.65 1.66 16.80
CA LEU A 246 -5.67 1.00 15.94
C LEU A 246 -4.91 -0.12 16.68
N ALA A 247 -4.53 0.10 17.94
CA ALA A 247 -3.90 -0.92 18.78
C ALA A 247 -4.85 -2.11 19.04
N ALA A 248 -6.13 -1.84 19.29
CA ALA A 248 -7.18 -2.85 19.43
C ALA A 248 -7.30 -3.71 18.18
N TYR A 249 -7.32 -3.08 17.00
CA TYR A 249 -7.37 -3.79 15.74
C TYR A 249 -6.11 -4.64 15.49
N ILE A 250 -4.92 -4.14 15.80
CA ILE A 250 -3.68 -4.94 15.75
C ILE A 250 -3.78 -6.15 16.68
N GLN A 251 -4.14 -5.95 17.95
CA GLN A 251 -4.26 -7.03 18.95
C GLN A 251 -5.27 -8.09 18.48
N TYR A 252 -6.46 -7.65 18.06
CA TYR A 252 -7.51 -8.53 17.55
C TYR A 252 -7.01 -9.37 16.37
N LYS A 253 -6.46 -8.73 15.34
CA LYS A 253 -5.98 -9.43 14.14
C LYS A 253 -4.84 -10.40 14.46
N LEU A 254 -3.89 -10.00 15.30
CA LEU A 254 -2.79 -10.87 15.69
C LEU A 254 -3.26 -12.08 16.52
N ASN A 255 -4.25 -11.90 17.40
CA ASN A 255 -4.86 -13.01 18.15
C ASN A 255 -5.62 -13.98 17.24
N VAL A 256 -6.36 -13.47 16.25
CA VAL A 256 -7.08 -14.30 15.26
C VAL A 256 -6.09 -15.12 14.44
N LEU A 257 -5.01 -14.49 13.96
CA LEU A 257 -4.01 -15.14 13.11
C LEU A 257 -3.16 -16.17 13.87
N ASN A 258 -2.83 -15.88 15.13
CA ASN A 258 -2.06 -16.79 15.98
C ASN A 258 -2.49 -16.67 17.46
N PRO A 259 -3.48 -17.46 17.90
CA PRO A 259 -4.01 -17.38 19.26
C PRO A 259 -3.07 -17.97 20.33
N ILE A 260 -1.93 -18.54 19.94
CA ILE A 260 -0.95 -19.17 20.83
C ILE A 260 0.24 -18.25 21.06
N SER A 261 0.76 -17.63 20.00
CA SER A 261 1.95 -16.78 20.02
C SER A 261 1.80 -15.60 19.05
N PRO A 262 0.86 -14.67 19.32
CA PRO A 262 0.68 -13.49 18.48
C PRO A 262 1.94 -12.61 18.55
N ALA A 263 2.28 -11.97 17.42
CA ALA A 263 3.54 -11.25 17.27
C ALA A 263 3.77 -10.12 18.29
N TYR A 264 2.70 -9.56 18.88
CA TYR A 264 2.84 -8.50 19.89
C TYR A 264 3.44 -9.00 21.20
N LEU A 265 3.55 -10.32 21.44
CA LEU A 265 4.21 -10.84 22.64
C LEU A 265 5.67 -10.39 22.77
N ASP A 266 6.34 -10.04 21.65
CA ASP A 266 7.69 -9.45 21.66
C ASP A 266 7.75 -8.10 22.42
N LEU A 267 6.60 -7.41 22.50
CA LEU A 267 6.44 -6.17 23.26
C LEU A 267 6.23 -6.42 24.75
N LEU A 268 6.08 -7.66 25.20
CA LEU A 268 5.75 -8.05 26.57
C LEU A 268 6.90 -8.83 27.22
N SER A 269 6.83 -8.99 28.55
CA SER A 269 7.78 -9.81 29.32
C SER A 269 7.92 -11.21 28.74
N PRO A 270 9.14 -11.79 28.68
CA PRO A 270 9.32 -13.16 28.21
C PRO A 270 8.42 -14.13 28.99
N GLY A 271 7.70 -14.98 28.28
CA GLY A 271 6.73 -15.91 28.89
C GLY A 271 5.32 -15.34 29.11
N SER A 272 5.07 -14.07 28.75
CA SER A 272 3.72 -13.51 28.71
C SER A 272 2.81 -14.35 27.82
N LYS A 273 1.55 -14.46 28.25
CA LYS A 273 0.50 -15.16 27.50
C LYS A 273 -0.21 -14.18 26.56
N PRO A 274 -0.84 -14.69 25.49
CA PRO A 274 -1.71 -13.86 24.65
C PRO A 274 -2.84 -13.20 25.47
N ILE A 275 -3.14 -11.95 25.16
CA ILE A 275 -4.07 -11.07 25.89
C ILE A 275 -5.22 -10.68 24.97
N THR A 276 -6.46 -10.81 25.43
CA THR A 276 -7.66 -10.39 24.70
C THR A 276 -8.19 -9.02 25.11
N ASP A 277 -7.89 -8.57 26.34
CA ASP A 277 -8.26 -7.24 26.81
C ASP A 277 -7.23 -6.19 26.35
N LEU A 278 -7.71 -5.10 25.76
CA LEU A 278 -6.83 -4.05 25.25
C LEU A 278 -6.11 -3.32 26.39
N TYR A 279 -6.81 -3.00 27.47
CA TYR A 279 -6.27 -2.20 28.56
C TYR A 279 -5.19 -2.97 29.32
N GLU A 280 -5.37 -4.28 29.50
CA GLU A 280 -4.34 -5.18 30.05
C GLU A 280 -3.09 -5.19 29.15
N LEU A 281 -3.26 -5.28 27.83
CA LEU A 281 -2.14 -5.22 26.89
C LEU A 281 -1.40 -3.87 26.98
N LEU A 282 -2.14 -2.76 26.95
CA LEU A 282 -1.57 -1.42 27.03
C LEU A 282 -0.85 -1.18 28.35
N GLU A 283 -1.40 -1.66 29.47
CA GLU A 283 -0.77 -1.57 30.78
C GLU A 283 0.55 -2.34 30.82
N GLN A 284 0.58 -3.60 30.35
CA GLN A 284 1.83 -4.38 30.35
C GLN A 284 2.91 -3.76 29.45
N VAL A 285 2.52 -3.23 28.28
CA VAL A 285 3.44 -2.48 27.40
C VAL A 285 3.94 -1.22 28.08
N ALA A 286 3.05 -0.44 28.71
CA ALA A 286 3.41 0.79 29.41
C ALA A 286 4.40 0.52 30.55
N LEU A 287 4.14 -0.50 31.37
CA LEU A 287 5.00 -0.89 32.48
C LEU A 287 6.38 -1.36 32.00
N ARG A 288 6.44 -2.24 30.98
CA ARG A 288 7.71 -2.73 30.43
C ARG A 288 8.54 -1.59 29.81
N MET A 289 7.89 -0.62 29.18
CA MET A 289 8.55 0.51 28.51
C MET A 289 8.78 1.72 29.42
N GLY A 290 8.44 1.64 30.71
CA GLY A 290 8.58 2.76 31.65
C GLY A 290 7.71 3.98 31.30
N MET A 291 6.57 3.77 30.64
CA MET A 291 5.64 4.83 30.26
C MET A 291 4.68 5.10 31.41
N VAL A 292 5.05 6.06 32.26
CA VAL A 292 4.33 6.36 33.51
C VAL A 292 3.91 7.84 33.54
N ARG A 293 2.66 8.09 33.96
CA ARG A 293 2.09 9.42 34.22
C ARG A 293 2.30 9.83 35.69
N ARG A 294 1.91 11.06 36.02
CA ARG A 294 1.89 11.53 37.41
C ARG A 294 1.04 10.59 38.28
N GLY A 295 1.51 10.33 39.49
CA GLY A 295 0.85 9.38 40.40
C GLY A 295 1.17 7.91 40.14
N ALA A 296 2.27 7.61 39.42
CA ALA A 296 2.72 6.25 39.11
C ALA A 296 1.72 5.40 38.29
N GLN A 297 0.81 6.06 37.55
CA GLN A 297 -0.15 5.37 36.69
C GLN A 297 0.43 5.07 35.31
N PRO A 298 0.17 3.89 34.72
CA PRO A 298 0.57 3.57 33.35
C PRO A 298 0.02 4.56 32.31
N ASP A 299 0.84 4.96 31.35
CA ASP A 299 0.43 5.83 30.24
C ASP A 299 -0.07 5.02 29.04
N LEU A 300 -1.37 4.70 29.06
CA LEU A 300 -1.99 3.84 28.04
C LEU A 300 -1.98 4.45 26.64
N GLU A 301 -2.16 5.77 26.54
CA GLU A 301 -2.14 6.50 25.27
C GLU A 301 -0.76 6.42 24.61
N ARG A 302 0.31 6.62 25.40
CA ARG A 302 1.69 6.45 24.91
C ARG A 302 1.98 4.99 24.52
N ALA A 303 1.44 4.02 25.27
CA ALA A 303 1.56 2.61 24.92
C ALA A 303 0.84 2.28 23.60
N ALA A 304 -0.35 2.83 23.36
CA ALA A 304 -1.09 2.63 22.11
C ALA A 304 -0.32 3.19 20.91
N VAL A 305 0.21 4.42 21.04
CA VAL A 305 1.11 5.02 20.05
C VAL A 305 2.35 4.15 19.81
N HIS A 306 2.90 3.55 20.86
CA HIS A 306 4.05 2.66 20.76
C HIS A 306 3.74 1.38 19.98
N ILE A 307 2.61 0.71 20.28
CA ILE A 307 2.16 -0.49 19.54
C ILE A 307 1.98 -0.18 18.05
N VAL A 308 1.33 0.94 17.71
CA VAL A 308 1.13 1.35 16.31
C VAL A 308 2.47 1.67 15.62
N ARG A 309 3.41 2.31 16.32
CA ARG A 309 4.77 2.54 15.79
C ARG A 309 5.53 1.24 15.57
N TRP A 310 5.47 0.32 16.53
CA TRP A 310 6.06 -1.02 16.42
C TRP A 310 5.50 -1.76 15.20
N TRP A 311 4.18 -1.75 15.00
CA TRP A 311 3.56 -2.32 13.81
C TRP A 311 4.13 -1.73 12.52
N ARG A 312 4.29 -0.39 12.50
CA ARG A 312 4.80 0.35 11.34
C ARG A 312 6.26 0.04 11.01
N SER A 313 7.08 -0.36 11.98
CA SER A 313 8.53 -0.58 11.82
C SER A 313 8.94 -2.04 11.73
N GLU A 314 8.25 -2.96 12.42
CA GLU A 314 8.65 -4.37 12.46
C GLU A 314 7.49 -5.34 12.68
N GLY A 315 6.43 -4.94 13.38
CA GLY A 315 5.33 -5.84 13.76
C GLY A 315 4.65 -6.53 12.56
N SER A 316 4.50 -5.81 11.45
CA SER A 316 3.97 -6.39 10.20
C SER A 316 4.86 -7.52 9.65
N LEU A 317 6.19 -7.38 9.74
CA LEU A 317 7.12 -8.42 9.30
C LEU A 317 7.13 -9.59 10.29
N ARG A 318 7.11 -9.29 11.60
CA ARG A 318 7.10 -10.29 12.69
C ARG A 318 5.90 -11.22 12.56
N MET A 319 4.72 -10.65 12.31
CA MET A 319 3.49 -11.41 12.09
C MET A 319 3.61 -12.41 10.93
N SER A 320 4.23 -12.00 9.81
CA SER A 320 4.37 -12.83 8.61
C SER A 320 5.68 -13.62 8.55
N SER A 321 6.43 -13.72 9.66
CA SER A 321 7.78 -14.29 9.65
C SER A 321 7.82 -15.80 9.41
N ALA A 322 6.79 -16.53 9.84
CA ALA A 322 6.69 -17.96 9.60
C ALA A 322 6.52 -18.26 8.11
N ASN A 323 7.41 -19.09 7.58
CA ASN A 323 7.36 -19.51 6.18
C ASN A 323 6.31 -20.64 6.02
N PRO A 324 5.28 -20.47 5.18
CA PRO A 324 4.28 -21.51 4.94
C PRO A 324 4.87 -22.83 4.44
N SER A 325 6.00 -22.76 3.73
CA SER A 325 6.70 -23.92 3.19
C SER A 325 7.55 -24.65 4.23
N ASP A 326 7.73 -24.12 5.44
CA ASP A 326 8.52 -24.79 6.48
C ASP A 326 7.75 -26.02 7.02
N PRO A 327 8.31 -27.24 6.92
CA PRO A 327 7.69 -28.43 7.46
C PRO A 327 7.52 -28.39 8.98
N LYS A 328 8.34 -27.60 9.70
CA LYS A 328 8.29 -27.45 11.17
C LYS A 328 7.33 -26.37 11.64
N SER A 329 6.73 -25.61 10.72
CA SER A 329 5.76 -24.59 11.09
C SER A 329 4.48 -25.23 11.63
N ASN A 330 4.15 -24.92 12.87
CA ASN A 330 2.90 -25.31 13.52
C ASN A 330 1.81 -24.22 13.38
N GLN A 331 2.03 -23.24 12.50
CA GLN A 331 1.13 -22.12 12.33
C GLN A 331 -0.10 -22.55 11.51
N LYS A 332 -1.30 -22.27 12.06
CA LYS A 332 -2.58 -22.63 11.45
C LYS A 332 -3.06 -21.66 10.38
N THR A 333 -2.63 -20.41 10.44
CA THR A 333 -3.07 -19.35 9.53
C THR A 333 -1.87 -18.51 9.13
N TYR A 334 -1.70 -18.31 7.83
CA TYR A 334 -0.65 -17.45 7.29
C TYR A 334 -1.25 -16.14 6.82
N ALA A 335 -0.45 -15.09 6.91
CA ALA A 335 -0.87 -13.77 6.49
C ALA A 335 0.28 -12.97 5.91
N TRP A 336 -0.06 -12.02 5.03
CA TRP A 336 0.83 -10.98 4.54
C TRP A 336 0.17 -9.62 4.76
N GLY A 337 0.73 -8.86 5.71
CA GLY A 337 0.08 -7.66 6.22
C GLY A 337 -1.35 -7.98 6.68
N PHE A 338 -2.34 -7.21 6.23
CA PHE A 338 -3.75 -7.52 6.48
C PHE A 338 -4.58 -7.67 5.21
N ASP A 339 -3.92 -7.84 4.05
CA ASP A 339 -4.60 -8.03 2.76
C ASP A 339 -4.68 -9.51 2.35
N PHE A 340 -3.73 -10.33 2.78
CA PHE A 340 -3.74 -11.76 2.50
C PHE A 340 -3.77 -12.53 3.79
N GLU A 341 -4.75 -13.42 3.92
CA GLU A 341 -4.95 -14.28 5.09
C GLU A 341 -5.56 -15.59 4.61
N TRP A 342 -4.92 -16.72 4.95
CA TRP A 342 -5.40 -18.05 4.57
C TRP A 342 -5.02 -19.11 5.59
N GLU A 343 -5.81 -20.17 5.66
CA GLU A 343 -5.55 -21.30 6.53
C GLU A 343 -4.44 -22.21 5.97
N ALA A 344 -3.65 -22.78 6.86
CA ALA A 344 -2.69 -23.81 6.53
C ALA A 344 -3.42 -25.06 6.02
N ARG A 345 -3.06 -25.53 4.82
CA ARG A 345 -3.64 -26.77 4.27
C ARG A 345 -3.21 -27.96 5.12
N ALA A 346 -4.16 -28.82 5.51
CA ALA A 346 -3.86 -30.06 6.22
C ALA A 346 -2.95 -30.94 5.35
N ARG A 347 -1.76 -31.27 5.84
CA ARG A 347 -0.88 -32.25 5.19
C ARG A 347 -1.46 -33.64 5.47
N THR A 348 -2.34 -34.15 4.63
CA THR A 348 -2.85 -35.51 4.74
C THR A 348 -1.69 -36.50 4.53
N GLY A 349 -1.27 -37.13 5.63
CA GLY A 349 -0.41 -38.31 5.59
C GLY A 349 -1.26 -39.55 5.32
N GLY A 350 -1.01 -40.23 4.20
CA GLY A 350 -1.43 -41.61 3.94
C GLY A 350 -2.83 -41.80 3.32
N GLY A 351 -2.86 -42.21 2.05
CA GLY A 351 -3.91 -43.06 1.47
C GLY A 351 -5.22 -42.40 1.00
N MET A 352 -5.47 -42.56 -0.31
CA MET A 352 -6.75 -42.45 -1.04
C MET A 352 -7.24 -41.07 -1.49
N GLN A 353 -7.21 -40.89 -2.83
CA GLN A 353 -7.81 -39.82 -3.63
C GLN A 353 -9.34 -39.88 -3.65
N ILE A 354 -10.00 -38.72 -3.67
CA ILE A 354 -11.15 -38.46 -4.56
C ILE A 354 -11.07 -37.00 -5.06
N GLY A 355 -10.94 -36.83 -6.38
CA GLY A 355 -11.50 -35.71 -7.16
C GLY A 355 -10.78 -34.36 -7.18
N GLY A 356 -9.97 -34.12 -8.23
CA GLY A 356 -9.73 -32.80 -8.84
C GLY A 356 -8.83 -31.82 -8.09
N ASP A 357 -7.69 -31.50 -8.71
CA ASP A 357 -6.64 -30.55 -8.29
C ASP A 357 -5.71 -30.97 -7.14
N SER A 358 -4.46 -31.19 -7.53
CA SER A 358 -3.29 -31.65 -6.78
C SER A 358 -3.11 -31.03 -5.40
N GLY A 359 -3.38 -31.81 -4.36
CA GLY A 359 -3.19 -31.48 -2.94
C GLY A 359 -2.10 -32.31 -2.24
N ALA A 360 -0.98 -32.60 -2.90
CA ALA A 360 0.17 -33.23 -2.24
C ALA A 360 1.01 -32.18 -1.48
N ALA A 361 1.63 -32.58 -0.36
CA ALA A 361 2.59 -31.72 0.34
C ALA A 361 3.79 -31.39 -0.57
N PRO A 362 4.29 -30.14 -0.58
CA PRO A 362 5.32 -29.73 -1.52
C PRO A 362 6.60 -30.53 -1.31
N THR A 363 7.08 -31.18 -2.37
CA THR A 363 8.33 -31.96 -2.36
C THR A 363 9.51 -31.10 -2.82
N THR A 364 9.22 -30.01 -3.54
CA THR A 364 10.21 -29.07 -4.06
C THR A 364 9.92 -27.62 -3.66
N ARG A 365 10.92 -26.75 -3.87
CA ARG A 365 10.78 -25.29 -3.70
C ARG A 365 9.77 -24.68 -4.68
N ASP A 366 9.68 -25.22 -5.89
CA ASP A 366 8.76 -24.73 -6.91
C ASP A 366 7.30 -25.10 -6.59
N ASP A 367 7.07 -26.32 -6.10
CA ASP A 367 5.76 -26.72 -5.56
C ASP A 367 5.32 -25.74 -4.48
N SER A 368 6.26 -25.36 -3.61
CA SER A 368 6.04 -24.44 -2.50
C SER A 368 5.62 -23.03 -2.91
N VAL A 369 6.17 -22.53 -4.02
CA VAL A 369 5.80 -21.23 -4.58
C VAL A 369 4.39 -21.29 -5.18
N ALA A 370 4.07 -22.38 -5.88
CA ALA A 370 2.80 -22.54 -6.58
C ALA A 370 1.57 -22.53 -5.64
N TRP A 371 1.58 -23.25 -4.52
CA TRP A 371 0.40 -23.25 -3.63
C TRP A 371 0.19 -21.91 -2.91
N ILE A 372 1.28 -21.24 -2.48
CA ILE A 372 1.21 -19.91 -1.88
C ILE A 372 0.65 -18.92 -2.90
N GLN A 373 1.07 -19.02 -4.17
CA GLN A 373 0.52 -18.23 -5.27
C GLN A 373 -1.00 -18.44 -5.38
N VAL A 374 -1.49 -19.69 -5.41
CA VAL A 374 -2.93 -19.98 -5.49
C VAL A 374 -3.71 -19.34 -4.33
N ASP A 375 -3.20 -19.43 -3.10
CA ASP A 375 -3.88 -18.84 -1.94
C ASP A 375 -3.86 -17.29 -2.00
N MET A 376 -2.79 -16.69 -2.53
CA MET A 376 -2.75 -15.25 -2.82
C MET A 376 -3.73 -14.85 -3.93
N GLU A 377 -3.83 -15.63 -5.01
CA GLU A 377 -4.80 -15.40 -6.09
C GLU A 377 -6.25 -15.43 -5.58
N ARG A 378 -6.58 -16.38 -4.69
CA ARG A 378 -7.90 -16.42 -4.03
C ARG A 378 -8.19 -15.18 -3.18
N CYS A 379 -7.18 -14.64 -2.47
CA CYS A 379 -7.34 -13.39 -1.74
C CYS A 379 -7.58 -12.21 -2.68
N ILE A 380 -6.88 -12.17 -3.83
CA ILE A 380 -7.08 -11.15 -4.85
C ILE A 380 -8.50 -11.23 -5.43
N ASP A 381 -8.97 -12.43 -5.76
CA ASP A 381 -10.32 -12.64 -6.30
C ASP A 381 -11.39 -12.14 -5.34
N ARG A 382 -11.30 -12.56 -4.06
CA ARG A 382 -12.21 -12.08 -3.01
C ARG A 382 -12.18 -10.55 -2.88
N TYR A 383 -10.99 -9.95 -2.94
CA TYR A 383 -10.85 -8.49 -2.89
C TYR A 383 -11.54 -7.83 -4.08
N LEU A 384 -11.36 -8.36 -5.30
CA LEU A 384 -11.97 -7.80 -6.51
C LEU A 384 -13.50 -7.95 -6.50
N GLU A 385 -14.03 -9.07 -6.02
CA GLU A 385 -15.47 -9.31 -5.87
C GLU A 385 -16.10 -8.30 -4.90
N THR A 386 -15.55 -8.16 -3.68
CA THR A 386 -15.98 -7.16 -2.70
C THR A 386 -15.90 -5.73 -3.25
N ARG A 387 -14.95 -5.47 -4.14
CA ARG A 387 -14.76 -4.16 -4.72
C ARG A 387 -15.71 -3.85 -5.85
N ALA A 388 -16.11 -4.85 -6.63
CA ALA A 388 -17.11 -4.69 -7.67
C ALA A 388 -18.48 -4.31 -7.06
N THR A 389 -18.87 -4.96 -5.97
CA THR A 389 -20.11 -4.62 -5.24
C THR A 389 -20.06 -3.21 -4.65
N ASP A 390 -18.92 -2.79 -4.11
CA ASP A 390 -18.73 -1.42 -3.63
C ASP A 390 -18.87 -0.36 -4.73
N ASP A 391 -18.42 -0.64 -5.97
CA ASP A 391 -18.55 0.29 -7.11
C ASP A 391 -20.02 0.44 -7.55
N GLU A 392 -20.76 -0.66 -7.58
CA GLU A 392 -22.21 -0.63 -7.84
C GLU A 392 -22.93 0.25 -6.79
N LEU A 393 -22.52 0.15 -5.53
CA LEU A 393 -23.06 0.94 -4.40
C LEU A 393 -22.52 2.38 -4.30
N GLU A 394 -21.36 2.68 -4.90
CA GLU A 394 -20.78 4.03 -4.99
C GLU A 394 -21.45 4.83 -6.12
N ASN A 395 -21.79 4.18 -7.23
CA ASN A 395 -22.58 4.76 -8.32
C ASN A 395 -24.01 5.08 -7.89
N ASP A 396 -24.53 4.42 -6.84
CA ASP A 396 -25.65 4.90 -6.03
C ASP A 396 -25.19 6.07 -5.15
N ILE A 397 -25.08 7.24 -5.78
CA ILE A 397 -24.54 8.47 -5.21
C ILE A 397 -25.17 8.73 -3.84
N SER A 398 -24.34 8.80 -2.80
CA SER A 398 -24.84 9.20 -1.48
C SER A 398 -25.42 10.63 -1.56
N PRO A 399 -26.63 10.90 -1.04
CA PRO A 399 -27.23 12.24 -1.02
C PRO A 399 -26.32 13.29 -0.35
N THR A 400 -25.39 12.85 0.49
CA THR A 400 -24.42 13.71 1.18
C THR A 400 -23.27 14.12 0.27
N GLN A 401 -22.82 13.24 -0.63
CA GLN A 401 -21.81 13.55 -1.64
C GLN A 401 -22.38 14.48 -2.71
N GLU A 402 -23.63 14.27 -3.15
CA GLU A 402 -24.35 15.22 -4.02
C GLU A 402 -24.41 16.62 -3.41
N LYS A 403 -24.81 16.71 -2.13
CA LYS A 403 -24.86 17.99 -1.41
C LYS A 403 -23.49 18.66 -1.31
N LYS A 404 -22.41 17.90 -1.09
CA LYS A 404 -21.05 18.44 -1.01
C LYS A 404 -20.50 18.87 -2.37
N VAL A 405 -20.76 18.12 -3.44
CA VAL A 405 -20.40 18.47 -4.81
C VAL A 405 -21.17 19.72 -5.24
N ALA A 406 -22.49 19.76 -5.03
CA ALA A 406 -23.32 20.93 -5.32
C ALA A 406 -22.91 22.17 -4.52
N LEU A 407 -22.51 22.01 -3.26
CA LEU A 407 -21.99 23.11 -2.44
C LEU A 407 -20.66 23.64 -3.00
N GLN A 408 -19.76 22.75 -3.44
CA GLN A 408 -18.47 23.14 -3.99
C GLN A 408 -18.62 23.83 -5.35
N GLU A 409 -19.48 23.32 -6.24
CA GLU A 409 -19.80 23.99 -7.50
C GLU A 409 -20.41 25.38 -7.28
N ARG A 410 -21.26 25.55 -6.26
CA ARG A 410 -21.78 26.89 -5.88
C ARG A 410 -20.67 27.82 -5.41
N LYS A 411 -19.68 27.33 -4.66
CA LYS A 411 -18.51 28.13 -4.23
C LYS A 411 -17.65 28.52 -5.43
N ASP A 412 -17.38 27.59 -6.33
CA ASP A 412 -16.53 27.83 -7.51
C ASP A 412 -17.22 28.79 -8.50
N LYS A 413 -18.54 28.66 -8.71
CA LYS A 413 -19.35 29.63 -9.47
C LYS A 413 -19.33 31.03 -8.83
N ARG A 414 -19.40 31.11 -7.49
CA ARG A 414 -19.29 32.40 -6.78
C ARG A 414 -17.91 33.02 -6.93
N ALA A 415 -16.85 32.23 -6.80
CA ALA A 415 -15.47 32.69 -6.99
C ALA A 415 -15.22 33.19 -8.42
N ALA A 416 -15.70 32.47 -9.44
CA ALA A 416 -15.60 32.88 -10.84
C ALA A 416 -16.39 34.17 -11.14
N LYS A 417 -17.58 34.33 -10.53
CA LYS A 417 -18.40 35.55 -10.68
C LYS A 417 -17.74 36.76 -9.99
N TRP A 418 -17.06 36.53 -8.87
CA TRP A 418 -16.31 37.57 -8.15
C TRP A 418 -15.06 38.00 -8.93
N ALA A 419 -14.30 37.05 -9.47
CA ALA A 419 -13.14 37.32 -10.33
C ALA A 419 -13.52 38.09 -11.62
N LYS A 420 -14.67 37.76 -12.25
CA LYS A 420 -15.19 38.52 -13.42
C LYS A 420 -15.66 39.95 -13.07
N ARG A 421 -16.03 40.21 -11.83
CA ARG A 421 -16.40 41.56 -11.36
C ARG A 421 -15.16 42.40 -11.04
N SER A 422 -14.12 41.79 -10.46
CA SER A 422 -12.88 42.51 -10.16
C SER A 422 -12.11 42.92 -11.42
N THR A 423 -12.23 42.18 -12.53
CA THR A 423 -11.60 42.52 -13.82
C THR A 423 -12.38 43.55 -14.66
N ARG A 424 -13.61 43.92 -14.27
CA ARG A 424 -14.41 44.97 -14.94
C ARG A 424 -14.30 46.34 -14.28
N ASN A 425 -13.65 46.42 -13.11
CA ASN A 425 -13.46 47.66 -12.34
C ASN A 425 -12.00 48.18 -12.43
N TRP A 426 -11.28 47.80 -13.48
CA TRP A 426 -9.97 48.35 -13.85
C TRP A 426 -10.04 48.89 -15.27
#